data_AF-A0A9D1L7T0-F1
#
_entry.id   AF-A0A9D1L7T0-F1
#
_cell.length_a   1.000
_cell.length_b   1.000
_cell.length_c   1.000
_cell.angle_alpha   90.00
_cell.angle_beta   90.00
_cell.angle_gamma   90.00
#
_symmetry.space_group_name_H-M   'P 1'
#
loop_
_entity.id
_entity.type
_entity.pdbx_description
1 polymer ?
#
loop_
_entity_poly.entity_id
_entity_poly.type
_entity_poly.pdbx_seq_one_letter_code
_entity_poly.pdbx_strand_id
1 'polypeptide(L)'
;MRSERKQEEKKEQGNKRFATILAVIYIIATAALLVTTFMVGVVPMKYFAAIIAVLLVISFFILRSLLRKPDKPGKGKKPVRESKKRAASVFAIIMILISCTGTYYMANTLDFFGKISGTEQTHEYYVTVRSESEYDSLNDISGQTVGLMDLEDEVYTEAQDRLKAKAEVDFETIGAFDALASSLIEGQTDVIFLNSAYYDLAIEEVDGFTADTTRIIDTVDVTVDVQSNAKAVNVTKEPFNVYISGLDTTGSIGNISRSDVNMVMTVNPQTKTILLTSIPRDYYVDLATKGAKDKLTHSGLYGIDETTATVEDLLGIDINYYVKVNFTTVVKLVDTLGGITVNSDYSFSAKGLDGQTYSFTAGENYLSGEAALAFSRERYSFAEGDNQRVKNQQAVITGIINKCTSS
;
A
#
# COMPACT_ATOMS: atom_id res chain seq x y z
N MET A 1 54.29 -34.98 -17.66
CA MET A 1 54.47 -35.11 -16.20
C MET A 1 54.55 -33.77 -15.42
N ARG A 2 55.56 -32.89 -15.60
CA ARG A 2 55.62 -31.62 -14.81
C ARG A 2 54.57 -30.56 -15.23
N SER A 3 54.18 -30.50 -16.51
CA SER A 3 53.14 -29.56 -16.99
C SER A 3 51.74 -29.98 -16.57
N GLU A 4 51.43 -31.29 -16.63
CA GLU A 4 50.15 -31.86 -16.21
C GLU A 4 49.90 -31.65 -14.71
N ARG A 5 50.91 -31.87 -13.85
CA ARG A 5 50.79 -31.58 -12.41
C ARG A 5 50.51 -30.10 -12.11
N LYS A 6 51.16 -29.18 -12.83
CA LYS A 6 50.90 -27.73 -12.68
C LYS A 6 49.49 -27.34 -13.15
N GLN A 7 48.96 -28.01 -14.18
CA GLN A 7 47.58 -27.80 -14.63
C GLN A 7 46.55 -28.36 -13.63
N GLU A 8 46.82 -29.52 -13.05
CA GLU A 8 45.98 -30.12 -11.99
C GLU A 8 45.97 -29.26 -10.72
N GLU A 9 47.13 -28.75 -10.28
CA GLU A 9 47.22 -27.85 -9.12
C GLU A 9 46.45 -26.54 -9.32
N LYS A 10 46.56 -25.92 -10.52
CA LYS A 10 45.78 -24.72 -10.86
C LYS A 10 44.28 -24.99 -10.89
N LYS A 11 43.84 -26.13 -11.44
CA LYS A 11 42.43 -26.54 -11.47
C LYS A 11 41.88 -26.81 -10.07
N GLU A 12 42.66 -27.45 -9.20
CA GLU A 12 42.29 -27.70 -7.81
C GLU A 12 42.20 -26.40 -7.00
N GLN A 13 43.10 -25.45 -7.23
CA GLN A 13 43.07 -24.13 -6.62
C GLN A 13 41.87 -23.29 -7.09
N GLY A 14 41.52 -23.37 -8.38
CA GLY A 14 40.32 -22.75 -8.94
C GLY A 14 39.02 -23.31 -8.33
N ASN A 15 38.91 -24.63 -8.24
CA ASN A 15 37.74 -25.29 -7.61
C ASN A 15 37.60 -24.96 -6.12
N LYS A 16 38.72 -24.81 -5.39
CA LYS A 16 38.71 -24.36 -3.99
C LYS A 16 38.20 -22.92 -3.86
N ARG A 17 38.70 -21.99 -4.68
CA ARG A 17 38.25 -20.60 -4.69
C ARG A 17 36.76 -20.51 -5.01
N PHE A 18 36.30 -21.24 -6.03
CA PHE A 18 34.89 -21.31 -6.39
C PHE A 18 34.01 -21.82 -5.23
N ALA A 19 34.38 -22.92 -4.59
CA ALA A 19 33.61 -23.47 -3.46
C ALA A 19 33.55 -22.52 -2.26
N THR A 20 34.63 -21.78 -1.98
CA THR A 20 34.63 -20.75 -0.93
C THR A 20 33.73 -19.58 -1.27
N ILE A 21 33.80 -19.07 -2.51
CA ILE A 21 32.93 -17.97 -2.97
C ILE A 21 31.45 -18.41 -2.90
N LEU A 22 31.14 -19.61 -3.38
CA LEU A 22 29.78 -20.15 -3.33
C LEU A 22 29.27 -20.29 -1.89
N ALA A 23 30.13 -20.74 -0.96
CA ALA A 23 29.78 -20.82 0.46
C ALA A 23 29.48 -19.44 1.07
N VAL A 24 30.27 -18.42 0.73
CA VAL A 24 30.03 -17.03 1.18
C VAL A 24 28.71 -16.50 0.63
N ILE A 25 28.45 -16.67 -0.67
CA ILE A 25 27.17 -16.24 -1.30
C ILE A 25 25.99 -16.95 -0.65
N TYR A 26 26.10 -18.26 -0.40
CA TYR A 26 25.06 -19.04 0.27
C TYR A 26 24.75 -18.51 1.68
N ILE A 27 25.78 -18.19 2.47
CA ILE A 27 25.60 -17.63 3.82
C ILE A 27 24.90 -16.28 3.74
N ILE A 28 25.34 -15.39 2.84
CA ILE A 28 24.74 -14.06 2.67
C ILE A 28 23.27 -14.18 2.25
N ALA A 29 22.96 -15.01 1.25
CA ALA A 29 21.60 -15.20 0.77
C ALA A 29 20.67 -15.78 1.86
N THR A 30 21.17 -16.75 2.64
CA THR A 30 20.40 -17.35 3.75
C THR A 30 20.17 -16.33 4.88
N ALA A 31 21.19 -15.54 5.22
CA ALA A 31 21.08 -14.49 6.23
C ALA A 31 20.10 -13.39 5.80
N ALA A 32 20.16 -12.96 4.54
CA ALA A 32 19.23 -11.98 3.97
C ALA A 32 17.77 -12.46 4.05
N LEU A 33 17.51 -13.72 3.71
CA LEU A 33 16.18 -14.32 3.85
C LEU A 33 15.69 -14.32 5.31
N LEU A 34 16.54 -14.73 6.26
CA LEU A 34 16.17 -14.75 7.67
C LEU A 34 15.91 -13.36 8.24
N VAL A 35 16.75 -12.37 7.90
CA VAL A 35 16.58 -10.98 8.33
C VAL A 35 15.30 -10.39 7.77
N THR A 36 15.05 -10.53 6.47
CA THR A 36 13.82 -10.02 5.84
C THR A 36 12.59 -10.71 6.40
N THR A 37 12.60 -12.03 6.56
CA THR A 37 11.49 -12.78 7.19
C THR A 37 11.20 -12.31 8.62
N PHE A 38 12.25 -12.04 9.40
CA PHE A 38 12.11 -11.49 10.75
C PHE A 38 11.50 -10.09 10.73
N MET A 39 11.96 -9.23 9.81
CA MET A 39 11.45 -7.87 9.65
C MET A 39 9.97 -7.83 9.26
N VAL A 40 9.48 -8.77 8.45
CA VAL A 40 8.04 -8.81 8.08
C VAL A 40 7.16 -9.09 9.30
N GLY A 41 7.69 -9.71 10.36
CA GLY A 41 6.99 -9.86 11.63
C GLY A 41 5.76 -10.80 11.61
N VAL A 42 5.43 -11.40 10.47
CA VAL A 42 4.25 -12.28 10.29
C VAL A 42 4.44 -13.70 10.82
N VAL A 43 5.68 -14.18 10.98
CA VAL A 43 5.94 -15.54 11.46
C VAL A 43 6.05 -15.57 12.98
N PRO A 44 5.18 -16.30 13.72
CA PRO A 44 5.30 -16.41 15.16
C PRO A 44 6.67 -16.95 15.58
N MET A 45 7.26 -16.36 16.63
CA MET A 45 8.65 -16.65 17.06
C MET A 45 8.96 -18.13 17.27
N LYS A 46 7.98 -18.94 17.71
CA LYS A 46 8.15 -20.39 17.88
C LYS A 46 8.42 -21.10 16.54
N TYR A 47 7.68 -20.75 15.49
CA TYR A 47 7.86 -21.32 14.15
C TYR A 47 9.10 -20.74 13.48
N PHE A 48 9.37 -19.45 13.67
CA PHE A 48 10.58 -18.82 13.16
C PHE A 48 11.86 -19.47 13.72
N ALA A 49 11.88 -19.76 15.03
CA ALA A 49 12.99 -20.49 15.66
C ALA A 49 13.16 -21.90 15.09
N ALA A 50 12.06 -22.61 14.79
CA ALA A 50 12.11 -23.92 14.15
C ALA A 50 12.68 -23.85 12.72
N ILE A 51 12.29 -22.83 11.93
CA ILE A 51 12.83 -22.58 10.59
C ILE A 51 14.35 -22.33 10.66
N ILE A 52 14.79 -21.48 11.59
CA ILE A 52 16.23 -21.23 11.81
C ILE A 52 16.96 -22.54 12.13
N ALA A 53 16.43 -23.36 13.04
CA ALA A 53 17.06 -24.61 13.43
C ALA A 53 17.23 -25.57 12.24
N VAL A 54 16.18 -25.74 11.42
CA VAL A 54 16.22 -26.57 10.21
C VAL A 54 17.23 -26.02 9.20
N LEU A 55 17.21 -24.71 8.94
CA LEU A 55 18.16 -24.07 8.02
C LEU A 55 19.60 -24.23 8.49
N LEU A 56 19.88 -24.06 9.78
CA LEU A 56 21.23 -24.25 10.34
C LEU A 56 21.74 -25.68 10.15
N VAL A 57 20.88 -26.69 10.33
CA VAL A 57 21.25 -28.09 10.09
C VAL A 57 21.59 -28.32 8.61
N ILE A 58 20.75 -27.81 7.70
CA ILE A 58 21.00 -27.90 6.25
C ILE A 58 22.28 -27.18 5.87
N SER A 59 22.46 -25.94 6.34
CA SER A 59 23.65 -25.12 6.13
C SER A 59 24.91 -25.82 6.63
N PHE A 60 24.85 -26.48 7.79
CA PHE A 60 25.97 -27.23 8.33
C PHE A 60 26.44 -28.33 7.36
N PHE A 61 25.53 -29.12 6.80
CA PHE A 61 25.91 -30.19 5.87
C PHE A 61 26.46 -29.64 4.54
N ILE A 62 25.85 -28.57 4.01
CA ILE A 62 26.32 -27.92 2.77
C ILE A 62 27.71 -27.32 2.96
N LEU A 63 27.88 -26.47 3.97
CA LEU A 63 29.14 -25.78 4.24
C LEU A 63 30.25 -26.76 4.60
N ARG A 64 29.94 -27.78 5.42
CA ARG A 64 30.89 -28.85 5.73
C ARG A 64 31.31 -29.60 4.47
N SER A 65 30.44 -29.80 3.48
CA SER A 65 30.79 -30.47 2.23
C SER A 65 31.66 -29.58 1.31
N LEU A 66 31.30 -28.30 1.18
CA LEU A 66 32.00 -27.32 0.34
C LEU A 66 33.40 -26.97 0.87
N LEU A 67 33.50 -26.64 2.15
CA LEU A 67 34.72 -26.12 2.79
C LEU A 67 35.69 -27.22 3.26
N ARG A 68 35.32 -28.50 3.15
CA ARG A 68 36.20 -29.60 3.56
C ARG A 68 37.48 -29.59 2.72
N LYS A 69 38.63 -29.57 3.40
CA LYS A 69 39.93 -29.78 2.75
C LYS A 69 39.94 -31.12 2.00
N PRO A 70 40.56 -31.21 0.82
CA PRO A 70 40.79 -32.49 0.17
C PRO A 70 41.71 -33.34 1.06
N ASP A 71 41.38 -34.62 1.23
CA ASP A 71 42.29 -35.56 1.90
C ASP A 71 43.50 -35.81 0.98
N LYS A 72 44.67 -36.07 1.57
CA LYS A 72 45.86 -36.47 0.80
C LYS A 72 45.51 -37.71 -0.06
N PRO A 73 45.88 -37.75 -1.34
CA PRO A 73 45.47 -38.84 -2.23
C PRO A 73 46.10 -40.17 -1.76
N GLY A 74 45.26 -41.13 -1.35
CA GLY A 74 45.64 -42.53 -1.30
C GLY A 74 45.64 -43.12 -2.71
N LYS A 75 46.69 -43.88 -3.07
CA LYS A 75 46.87 -44.47 -4.40
C LYS A 75 45.62 -45.24 -4.87
N GLY A 76 45.10 -44.91 -6.05
CA GLY A 76 44.29 -45.82 -6.87
C GLY A 76 42.77 -45.75 -6.78
N LYS A 77 42.14 -44.86 -6.01
CA LYS A 77 40.67 -44.70 -6.01
C LYS A 77 40.25 -43.43 -6.75
N LYS A 78 39.46 -43.56 -7.84
CA LYS A 78 38.72 -42.42 -8.41
C LYS A 78 37.84 -41.83 -7.30
N PRO A 79 37.82 -40.50 -7.09
CA PRO A 79 37.23 -39.93 -5.90
C PRO A 79 35.70 -39.94 -6.03
N VAL A 80 35.02 -40.86 -5.32
CA VAL A 80 33.59 -40.79 -4.94
C VAL A 80 33.22 -39.47 -4.21
N ARG A 81 34.21 -38.61 -4.00
CA ARG A 81 34.18 -37.39 -3.19
C ARG A 81 34.12 -36.10 -4.03
N GLU A 82 34.53 -36.14 -5.30
CA GLU A 82 34.26 -35.05 -6.26
C GLU A 82 32.77 -34.95 -6.56
N SER A 83 32.07 -36.08 -6.70
CA SER A 83 30.62 -36.11 -6.91
C SER A 83 29.83 -35.53 -5.74
N LYS A 84 30.26 -35.78 -4.48
CA LYS A 84 29.64 -35.18 -3.29
C LYS A 84 29.82 -33.66 -3.21
N LYS A 85 30.98 -33.14 -3.62
CA LYS A 85 31.20 -31.68 -3.70
C LYS A 85 30.37 -31.05 -4.81
N ARG A 86 30.30 -31.67 -5.99
CA ARG A 86 29.45 -31.21 -7.09
C ARG A 86 27.97 -31.22 -6.69
N ALA A 87 27.50 -32.29 -6.05
CA ALA A 87 26.13 -32.36 -5.54
C ALA A 87 25.84 -31.27 -4.50
N ALA A 88 26.76 -31.04 -3.55
CA ALA A 88 26.63 -29.95 -2.59
C ALA A 88 26.65 -28.55 -3.24
N SER A 89 27.45 -28.36 -4.30
CA SER A 89 27.45 -27.12 -5.08
C SER A 89 26.13 -26.90 -5.81
N VAL A 90 25.57 -27.94 -6.45
CA VAL A 90 24.24 -27.87 -7.08
C VAL A 90 23.17 -27.54 -6.05
N PHE A 91 23.18 -28.23 -4.90
CA PHE A 91 22.22 -27.98 -3.83
C PHE A 91 22.36 -26.58 -3.23
N ALA A 92 23.59 -26.07 -3.06
CA ALA A 92 23.84 -24.71 -2.61
C ALA A 92 23.31 -23.67 -3.61
N ILE A 93 23.48 -23.90 -4.92
CA ILE A 93 22.94 -23.01 -5.96
C ILE A 93 21.40 -22.99 -5.91
N ILE A 94 20.75 -24.16 -5.77
CA ILE A 94 19.29 -24.24 -5.62
C ILE A 94 18.84 -23.46 -4.37
N MET A 95 19.50 -23.67 -3.23
CA MET A 95 19.17 -22.95 -2.00
C MET A 95 19.42 -21.44 -2.10
N ILE A 96 20.45 -21.00 -2.82
CA ILE A 96 20.68 -19.59 -3.12
C ILE A 96 19.52 -19.04 -3.95
N LEU A 97 19.12 -19.73 -5.01
CA LEU A 97 18.00 -19.30 -5.85
C LEU A 97 16.69 -19.17 -5.04
N ILE A 98 16.40 -20.17 -4.21
CA ILE A 98 15.23 -20.14 -3.30
C ILE A 98 15.35 -18.97 -2.32
N SER A 99 16.51 -18.75 -1.71
CA SER A 99 16.71 -17.68 -0.72
C SER A 99 16.62 -16.30 -1.35
N CYS A 100 17.19 -16.10 -2.54
CA CYS A 100 17.09 -14.85 -3.28
C CYS A 100 15.64 -14.58 -3.70
N THR A 101 14.93 -15.60 -4.19
CA THR A 101 13.52 -15.49 -4.57
C THR A 101 12.66 -15.15 -3.34
N GLY A 102 12.85 -15.87 -2.23
CA GLY A 102 12.15 -15.59 -0.97
C GLY A 102 12.44 -14.18 -0.44
N THR A 103 13.71 -13.75 -0.49
CA THR A 103 14.10 -12.39 -0.08
C THR A 103 13.43 -11.34 -0.96
N TYR A 104 13.34 -11.55 -2.28
CA TYR A 104 12.66 -10.65 -3.20
C TYR A 104 11.17 -10.49 -2.84
N TYR A 105 10.45 -11.59 -2.61
CA TYR A 105 9.05 -11.53 -2.19
C TYR A 105 8.88 -10.88 -0.81
N MET A 106 9.73 -11.19 0.17
CA MET A 106 9.68 -10.58 1.50
C MET A 106 9.98 -9.07 1.46
N ALA A 107 10.95 -8.65 0.65
CA ALA A 107 11.27 -7.23 0.46
C ALA A 107 10.09 -6.47 -0.18
N ASN A 108 9.47 -7.04 -1.22
CA ASN A 108 8.26 -6.46 -1.81
C ASN A 108 7.10 -6.41 -0.80
N THR A 109 7.00 -7.41 0.08
CA THR A 109 5.99 -7.44 1.14
C THR A 109 6.21 -6.31 2.14
N LEU A 110 7.45 -6.09 2.57
CA LEU A 110 7.82 -4.98 3.47
C LEU A 110 7.55 -3.61 2.84
N ASP A 111 7.93 -3.42 1.57
CA ASP A 111 7.66 -2.19 0.83
C ASP A 111 6.15 -1.93 0.69
N PHE A 112 5.37 -2.98 0.41
CA PHE A 112 3.92 -2.89 0.36
C PHE A 112 3.33 -2.51 1.72
N PHE A 113 3.71 -3.18 2.81
CA PHE A 113 3.25 -2.86 4.15
C PHE A 113 3.61 -1.43 4.56
N GLY A 114 4.85 -1.00 4.31
CA GLY A 114 5.27 0.38 4.59
C GLY A 114 4.44 1.43 3.86
N LYS A 115 3.98 1.15 2.63
CA LYS A 115 3.11 2.06 1.86
C LYS A 115 1.67 2.13 2.37
N ILE A 116 1.15 1.05 2.96
CA ILE A 116 -0.22 1.02 3.50
C ILE A 116 -0.30 1.39 4.98
N SER A 117 0.82 1.28 5.71
CA SER A 117 0.95 1.60 7.13
C SER A 117 1.72 2.89 7.39
N GLY A 118 2.08 3.64 6.34
CA GLY A 118 2.82 4.88 6.46
C GLY A 118 2.04 5.90 7.29
N THR A 119 2.74 6.58 8.18
CA THR A 119 2.23 7.73 8.94
C THR A 119 2.27 9.02 8.12
N GLU A 120 2.97 9.01 6.99
CA GLU A 120 3.06 10.16 6.10
C GLU A 120 1.75 10.38 5.34
N GLN A 121 1.20 11.60 5.45
CA GLN A 121 0.12 12.09 4.60
C GLN A 121 0.66 13.17 3.67
N THR A 122 0.36 13.04 2.38
CA THR A 122 0.73 14.03 1.37
C THR A 122 -0.51 14.86 1.03
N HIS A 123 -0.40 16.16 1.23
CA HIS A 123 -1.38 17.15 0.84
C HIS A 123 -0.95 17.70 -0.52
N GLU A 124 -1.74 17.46 -1.56
CA GLU A 124 -1.53 18.05 -2.88
C GLU A 124 -2.34 19.35 -2.98
N TYR A 125 -1.71 20.41 -3.46
CA TYR A 125 -2.35 21.70 -3.71
C TYR A 125 -2.22 22.07 -5.18
N TYR A 126 -3.34 22.43 -5.79
CA TYR A 126 -3.43 22.76 -7.20
C TYR A 126 -3.39 24.26 -7.41
N VAL A 127 -2.51 24.68 -8.32
CA VAL A 127 -2.56 26.01 -8.92
C VAL A 127 -3.50 25.90 -10.10
N THR A 128 -4.67 26.51 -9.99
CA THR A 128 -5.79 26.31 -10.91
C THR A 128 -6.17 27.63 -11.59
N VAL A 129 -6.40 27.55 -12.89
CA VAL A 129 -6.86 28.65 -13.74
C VAL A 129 -8.11 28.22 -14.52
N ARG A 130 -8.80 29.16 -15.15
CA ARG A 130 -9.86 28.81 -16.12
C ARG A 130 -9.26 28.14 -17.35
N SER A 131 -10.01 27.26 -18.00
CA SER A 131 -9.56 26.47 -19.16
C SER A 131 -9.04 27.34 -20.32
N GLU A 132 -9.65 28.51 -20.49
CA GLU A 132 -9.40 29.51 -21.51
C GLU A 132 -8.40 30.59 -21.09
N SER A 133 -7.82 30.46 -19.89
CA SER A 133 -6.75 31.36 -19.42
C SER A 133 -5.51 31.25 -20.30
N GLU A 134 -4.82 32.38 -20.46
CA GLU A 134 -3.53 32.47 -21.17
C GLU A 134 -2.36 31.87 -20.36
N TYR A 135 -2.58 31.52 -19.09
CA TYR A 135 -1.55 30.97 -18.21
C TYR A 135 -1.42 29.46 -18.38
N ASP A 136 -0.25 29.00 -18.83
CA ASP A 136 0.03 27.58 -19.05
C ASP A 136 0.95 26.96 -17.99
N SER A 137 1.67 27.78 -17.24
CA SER A 137 2.70 27.37 -16.30
C SER A 137 2.90 28.39 -15.18
N LEU A 138 3.66 28.01 -14.14
CA LEU A 138 4.02 28.90 -13.04
C LEU A 138 4.75 30.19 -13.48
N ASN A 139 5.48 30.15 -14.60
CA ASN A 139 6.18 31.34 -15.08
C ASN A 139 5.20 32.41 -15.58
N ASP A 140 4.02 32.00 -16.06
CA ASP A 140 3.04 32.90 -16.66
C ASP A 140 2.24 33.68 -15.59
N ILE A 141 2.24 33.19 -14.36
CA ILE A 141 1.56 33.80 -13.22
C ILE A 141 2.48 34.67 -12.36
N SER A 142 3.74 34.88 -12.76
CA SER A 142 4.66 35.73 -12.02
C SER A 142 4.14 37.18 -11.97
N GLY A 143 4.06 37.75 -10.76
CA GLY A 143 3.49 39.07 -10.48
C GLY A 143 1.97 39.08 -10.37
N GLN A 144 1.29 37.94 -10.50
CA GLN A 144 -0.15 37.83 -10.29
C GLN A 144 -0.51 37.67 -8.81
N THR A 145 -1.74 38.03 -8.49
CA THR A 145 -2.36 37.72 -7.20
C THR A 145 -3.10 36.39 -7.30
N VAL A 146 -2.72 35.44 -6.45
CA VAL A 146 -3.33 34.12 -6.37
C VAL A 146 -4.37 34.11 -5.25
N GLY A 147 -5.59 33.73 -5.58
CA GLY A 147 -6.68 33.59 -4.62
C GLY A 147 -6.48 32.41 -3.70
N LEU A 148 -6.68 32.62 -2.40
CA LEU A 148 -6.58 31.62 -1.34
C LEU A 148 -7.91 31.42 -0.63
N MET A 149 -8.07 30.25 -0.02
CA MET A 149 -9.15 30.02 0.93
C MET A 149 -8.86 30.69 2.26
N ASP A 150 -9.92 31.07 2.98
CA ASP A 150 -9.87 31.48 4.38
C ASP A 150 -9.79 30.24 5.27
N LEU A 151 -8.57 29.71 5.42
CA LEU A 151 -8.29 28.51 6.19
C LEU A 151 -7.02 28.70 7.03
N GLU A 152 -7.19 28.67 8.35
CA GLU A 152 -6.08 28.62 9.30
C GLU A 152 -5.54 27.18 9.41
N ASP A 153 -4.57 26.85 8.56
CA ASP A 153 -3.94 25.53 8.50
C ASP A 153 -2.41 25.65 8.25
N GLU A 154 -1.61 25.06 9.14
CA GLU A 154 -0.13 25.13 9.06
C GLU A 154 0.40 24.45 7.78
N VAL A 155 -0.24 23.38 7.33
CA VAL A 155 0.14 22.65 6.11
C VAL A 155 -0.18 23.47 4.87
N TYR A 156 -1.31 24.19 4.86
CA TYR A 156 -1.65 25.10 3.77
C TYR A 156 -0.70 26.30 3.72
N THR A 157 -0.29 26.81 4.88
CA THR A 157 0.72 27.88 4.96
C THR A 157 2.07 27.42 4.38
N GLU A 158 2.54 26.23 4.73
CA GLU A 158 3.74 25.62 4.14
C GLU A 158 3.60 25.44 2.62
N ALA A 159 2.42 25.08 2.12
CA ALA A 159 2.17 24.96 0.68
C ALA A 159 2.27 26.32 -0.04
N GLN A 160 1.78 27.38 0.59
CA GLN A 160 1.89 28.76 0.09
C GLN A 160 3.36 29.21 0.01
N ASP A 161 4.17 28.88 1.03
CA ASP A 161 5.61 29.19 1.04
C ASP A 161 6.35 28.43 -0.07
N ARG A 162 6.02 27.16 -0.29
CA ARG A 162 6.57 26.36 -1.41
C ARG A 162 6.19 26.92 -2.77
N LEU A 163 4.95 27.40 -2.94
CA LEU A 163 4.53 28.05 -4.17
C LEU A 163 5.32 29.33 -4.42
N LYS A 164 5.49 30.18 -3.40
CA LYS A 164 6.32 31.41 -3.47
C LYS A 164 7.80 31.14 -3.79
N ALA A 165 8.32 29.98 -3.38
CA ALA A 165 9.67 29.57 -3.75
C ALA A 165 9.80 29.19 -5.24
N LYS A 166 8.69 28.80 -5.89
CA LYS A 166 8.65 28.43 -7.32
C LYS A 166 8.27 29.60 -8.23
N ALA A 167 7.43 30.53 -7.78
CA ALA A 167 6.94 31.67 -8.55
C ALA A 167 6.78 32.92 -7.68
N GLU A 168 7.12 34.09 -8.23
CA GLU A 168 6.93 35.38 -7.54
C GLU A 168 5.45 35.77 -7.63
N VAL A 169 4.66 35.46 -6.60
CA VAL A 169 3.20 35.71 -6.56
C VAL A 169 2.80 36.38 -5.24
N ASP A 170 1.74 37.19 -5.32
CA ASP A 170 1.04 37.73 -4.16
C ASP A 170 -0.19 36.86 -3.84
N PHE A 171 -0.71 36.99 -2.61
CA PHE A 171 -1.87 36.22 -2.15
C PHE A 171 -2.99 37.12 -1.66
N GLU A 172 -4.22 36.75 -1.99
CA GLU A 172 -5.44 37.38 -1.49
C GLU A 172 -6.39 36.30 -0.96
N THR A 173 -6.84 36.44 0.29
CA THR A 173 -7.83 35.56 0.89
C THR A 173 -9.22 35.93 0.39
N ILE A 174 -9.90 34.99 -0.25
CA ILE A 174 -11.22 35.22 -0.86
C ILE A 174 -12.36 34.75 0.05
N GLY A 175 -12.24 33.57 0.63
CA GLY A 175 -13.28 33.00 1.50
C GLY A 175 -13.24 31.47 1.56
N ALA A 176 -14.37 30.83 1.83
CA ALA A 176 -14.47 29.38 1.80
C ALA A 176 -14.28 28.81 0.37
N PHE A 177 -14.17 27.49 0.26
CA PHE A 177 -13.83 26.83 -1.01
C PHE A 177 -14.81 27.16 -2.15
N ASP A 178 -16.09 27.31 -1.84
CA ASP A 178 -17.17 27.63 -2.79
C ASP A 178 -17.03 29.06 -3.32
N ALA A 179 -16.74 30.01 -2.44
CA ALA A 179 -16.48 31.40 -2.81
C ALA A 179 -15.21 31.53 -3.68
N LEU A 180 -14.13 30.83 -3.31
CA LEU A 180 -12.89 30.79 -4.08
C LEU A 180 -13.09 30.16 -5.48
N ALA A 181 -13.80 29.04 -5.56
CA ALA A 181 -14.10 28.38 -6.82
C ALA A 181 -15.00 29.25 -7.72
N SER A 182 -16.01 29.89 -7.14
CA SER A 182 -16.90 30.81 -7.86
C SER A 182 -16.14 32.03 -8.38
N SER A 183 -15.22 32.60 -7.58
CA SER A 183 -14.42 33.77 -8.00
C SER A 183 -13.56 33.46 -9.23
N LEU A 184 -13.04 32.24 -9.34
CA LEU A 184 -12.31 31.79 -10.52
C LEU A 184 -13.22 31.76 -11.75
N ILE A 185 -14.36 31.05 -11.68
CA ILE A 185 -15.23 30.83 -12.85
C ILE A 185 -15.94 32.12 -13.29
N GLU A 186 -16.28 33.00 -12.35
CA GLU A 186 -16.85 34.31 -12.64
C GLU A 186 -15.82 35.32 -13.17
N GLY A 187 -14.53 34.96 -13.20
CA GLY A 187 -13.44 35.81 -13.67
C GLY A 187 -13.11 36.97 -12.73
N GLN A 188 -13.48 36.86 -11.46
CA GLN A 188 -13.08 37.81 -10.42
C GLN A 188 -11.62 37.59 -10.00
N THR A 189 -11.15 36.34 -10.10
CA THR A 189 -9.77 35.93 -9.86
C THR A 189 -9.30 35.08 -11.02
N ASP A 190 -8.07 35.27 -11.50
CA ASP A 190 -7.56 34.53 -12.66
C ASP A 190 -6.80 33.25 -12.27
N VAL A 191 -6.28 33.18 -11.03
CA VAL A 191 -5.53 32.05 -10.49
C VAL A 191 -5.95 31.80 -9.05
N ILE A 192 -6.30 30.55 -8.72
CA ILE A 192 -6.57 30.13 -7.34
C ILE A 192 -5.60 29.03 -6.93
N PHE A 193 -5.38 28.91 -5.62
CA PHE A 193 -4.54 27.87 -5.05
C PHE A 193 -5.27 27.18 -3.90
N LEU A 194 -5.61 25.91 -4.08
CA LEU A 194 -6.41 25.14 -3.12
C LEU A 194 -5.97 23.68 -3.07
N ASN A 195 -6.29 23.00 -1.97
CA ASN A 195 -6.02 21.57 -1.83
C ASN A 195 -6.81 20.77 -2.87
N SER A 196 -6.22 19.68 -3.36
CA SER A 196 -6.86 18.77 -4.33
C SER A 196 -8.22 18.27 -3.86
N ALA A 197 -8.38 18.04 -2.55
CA ALA A 197 -9.61 17.57 -1.96
C ALA A 197 -10.73 18.62 -2.02
N TYR A 198 -10.41 19.91 -1.85
CA TYR A 198 -11.37 21.01 -2.04
C TYR A 198 -11.62 21.32 -3.51
N TYR A 199 -10.64 21.08 -4.40
CA TYR A 199 -10.85 21.15 -5.84
C TYR A 199 -11.88 20.11 -6.30
N ASP A 200 -11.76 18.87 -5.82
CA ASP A 200 -12.76 17.81 -6.10
C ASP A 200 -14.14 18.16 -5.55
N LEU A 201 -14.20 18.76 -4.35
CA LEU A 201 -15.45 19.22 -3.75
C LEU A 201 -16.08 20.36 -4.58
N ALA A 202 -15.27 21.31 -5.06
CA ALA A 202 -15.73 22.39 -5.91
C ALA A 202 -16.31 21.85 -7.24
N ILE A 203 -15.71 20.82 -7.83
CA ILE A 203 -16.27 20.16 -9.03
C ILE A 203 -17.69 19.63 -8.81
N GLU A 204 -17.98 19.18 -7.59
CA GLU A 204 -19.28 18.59 -7.27
C GLU A 204 -20.33 19.62 -6.85
N GLU A 205 -19.91 20.65 -6.11
CA GLU A 205 -20.84 21.55 -5.41
C GLU A 205 -20.94 22.95 -6.03
N VAL A 206 -19.97 23.36 -6.85
CA VAL A 206 -19.91 24.73 -7.40
C VAL A 206 -20.29 24.72 -8.88
N ASP A 207 -21.40 25.38 -9.20
CA ASP A 207 -21.91 25.48 -10.56
C ASP A 207 -20.87 26.10 -11.51
N GLY A 208 -20.54 25.38 -12.58
CA GLY A 208 -19.61 25.83 -13.61
C GLY A 208 -18.13 25.59 -13.30
N PHE A 209 -17.78 25.15 -12.09
CA PHE A 209 -16.43 24.69 -11.77
C PHE A 209 -16.31 23.21 -12.17
N THR A 210 -15.62 22.90 -13.27
CA THR A 210 -15.54 21.55 -13.82
C THR A 210 -14.17 21.29 -14.43
N ALA A 211 -13.80 20.02 -14.60
CA ALA A 211 -12.56 19.65 -15.28
C ALA A 211 -12.46 20.17 -16.74
N ASP A 212 -13.58 20.52 -17.37
CA ASP A 212 -13.61 21.10 -18.72
C ASP A 212 -13.47 22.63 -18.72
N THR A 213 -13.85 23.29 -17.61
CA THR A 213 -13.82 24.76 -17.46
C THR A 213 -12.63 25.25 -16.65
N THR A 214 -11.89 24.36 -16.00
CA THR A 214 -10.68 24.68 -15.24
C THR A 214 -9.48 23.88 -15.72
N ARG A 215 -8.29 24.37 -15.39
CA ARG A 215 -7.03 23.70 -15.70
C ARG A 215 -6.05 23.85 -14.56
N ILE A 216 -5.38 22.76 -14.21
CA ILE A 216 -4.31 22.72 -13.22
C ILE A 216 -2.99 22.98 -13.95
N ILE A 217 -2.27 24.04 -13.57
CA ILE A 217 -1.01 24.45 -14.21
C ILE A 217 0.24 24.06 -13.41
N ASP A 218 0.09 23.78 -12.11
CA ASP A 218 1.13 23.18 -11.26
C ASP A 218 0.52 22.49 -10.04
N THR A 219 1.31 21.63 -9.41
CA THR A 219 0.98 20.96 -8.15
C THR A 219 2.09 21.17 -7.13
N VAL A 220 1.68 21.52 -5.91
CA VAL A 220 2.56 21.68 -4.75
C VAL A 220 2.22 20.62 -3.72
N ASP A 221 3.19 19.75 -3.42
CA ASP A 221 3.01 18.67 -2.45
C ASP A 221 3.61 19.09 -1.10
N VAL A 222 2.87 18.84 -0.01
CA VAL A 222 3.35 18.95 1.37
C VAL A 222 3.11 17.62 2.08
N THR A 223 4.18 16.95 2.49
CA THR A 223 4.09 15.70 3.26
C THR A 223 4.26 16.00 4.73
N VAL A 224 3.32 15.53 5.55
CA VAL A 224 3.33 15.62 7.01
C VAL A 224 3.36 14.24 7.62
N ASP A 225 4.14 14.08 8.69
CA ASP A 225 4.11 12.90 9.53
C ASP A 225 2.93 12.99 10.50
N VAL A 226 1.94 12.13 10.32
CA VAL A 226 0.81 12.05 11.23
C VAL A 226 1.23 11.25 12.45
N GLN A 227 1.26 11.94 13.59
CA GLN A 227 1.45 11.29 14.89
C GLN A 227 0.25 10.40 15.15
N SER A 228 0.43 9.09 14.97
CA SER A 228 -0.63 8.12 15.21
C SER A 228 -1.14 8.23 16.65
N ASN A 229 -2.40 8.67 16.80
CA ASN A 229 -3.13 8.63 18.07
C ASN A 229 -3.60 7.19 18.43
N ALA A 230 -3.08 6.17 17.75
CA ALA A 230 -3.43 4.77 17.96
C ALA A 230 -3.22 4.36 19.42
N LYS A 231 -4.33 4.03 20.10
CA LYS A 231 -4.30 3.40 21.43
C LYS A 231 -3.75 1.98 21.27
N ALA A 232 -2.45 1.82 21.54
CA ALA A 232 -1.77 0.54 21.43
C ALA A 232 -2.42 -0.51 22.35
N VAL A 233 -2.81 -1.64 21.75
CA VAL A 233 -3.45 -2.77 22.43
C VAL A 233 -2.72 -4.06 22.12
N ASN A 234 -2.81 -5.04 23.03
CA ASN A 234 -2.25 -6.36 22.75
C ASN A 234 -3.18 -7.14 21.82
N VAL A 235 -2.97 -7.01 20.50
CA VAL A 235 -3.79 -7.62 19.44
C VAL A 235 -3.96 -9.14 19.53
N THR A 236 -3.13 -9.84 20.34
CA THR A 236 -3.25 -11.30 20.54
C THR A 236 -4.15 -11.68 21.73
N LYS A 237 -4.52 -10.72 22.58
CA LYS A 237 -5.24 -10.97 23.84
C LYS A 237 -6.47 -10.08 24.02
N GLU A 238 -6.43 -8.87 23.50
CA GLU A 238 -7.44 -7.85 23.72
C GLU A 238 -8.23 -7.61 22.43
N PRO A 239 -9.56 -7.41 22.50
CA PRO A 239 -10.32 -6.95 21.35
C PRO A 239 -9.80 -5.60 20.87
N PHE A 240 -9.81 -5.39 19.55
CA PHE A 240 -9.33 -4.16 18.93
C PHE A 240 -10.14 -3.82 17.67
N ASN A 241 -10.19 -2.55 17.34
CA ASN A 241 -10.86 -2.03 16.16
C ASN A 241 -9.84 -1.52 15.13
N VAL A 242 -10.05 -1.89 13.88
CA VAL A 242 -9.31 -1.37 12.73
C VAL A 242 -10.27 -0.63 11.82
N TYR A 243 -10.00 0.64 11.57
CA TYR A 243 -10.72 1.42 10.58
C TYR A 243 -10.16 1.18 9.18
N ILE A 244 -11.03 0.89 8.21
CA ILE A 244 -10.66 0.65 6.82
C ILE A 244 -11.26 1.79 6.00
N SER A 245 -10.38 2.61 5.44
CA SER A 245 -10.71 3.76 4.59
C SER A 245 -10.40 3.44 3.14
N GLY A 246 -11.42 3.27 2.30
CA GLY A 246 -11.26 3.04 0.87
C GLY A 246 -11.40 4.32 0.05
N LEU A 247 -10.38 4.64 -0.74
CA LEU A 247 -10.38 5.76 -1.68
C LEU A 247 -10.80 5.27 -3.09
N ASP A 248 -11.69 5.99 -3.77
CA ASP A 248 -12.13 5.72 -5.15
C ASP A 248 -11.10 6.26 -6.17
N THR A 249 -9.85 5.81 -6.04
CA THR A 249 -8.76 6.25 -6.91
C THR A 249 -7.72 5.15 -7.16
N THR A 250 -6.88 5.39 -8.16
CA THR A 250 -5.67 4.60 -8.45
C THR A 250 -4.44 5.44 -8.15
N GLY A 251 -3.30 4.81 -7.82
CA GLY A 251 -2.04 5.52 -7.60
C GLY A 251 -1.62 5.60 -6.14
N SER A 252 -1.11 6.75 -5.69
CA SER A 252 -0.55 6.93 -4.34
C SER A 252 -1.65 6.88 -3.26
N ILE A 253 -1.33 6.32 -2.10
CA ILE A 253 -2.24 6.18 -0.94
C ILE A 253 -2.01 7.34 0.06
N GLY A 254 -0.86 8.02 -0.05
CA GLY A 254 -0.49 9.14 0.82
C GLY A 254 -1.42 10.35 0.67
N ASN A 255 -2.05 10.49 -0.50
CA ASN A 255 -2.88 11.65 -0.81
C ASN A 255 -4.11 11.73 0.10
N ILE A 256 -4.41 12.93 0.57
CA ILE A 256 -5.68 13.23 1.21
C ILE A 256 -6.76 13.30 0.12
N SER A 257 -7.84 12.57 0.34
CA SER A 257 -9.02 12.57 -0.51
C SER A 257 -10.17 11.95 0.30
N ARG A 258 -11.36 11.92 -0.29
CA ARG A 258 -12.56 11.39 0.32
C ARG A 258 -12.45 9.91 0.66
N SER A 259 -13.11 9.52 1.75
CA SER A 259 -13.23 8.12 2.16
C SER A 259 -14.58 7.57 1.70
N ASP A 260 -14.60 6.95 0.53
CA ASP A 260 -15.82 6.41 -0.06
C ASP A 260 -16.22 5.05 0.53
N VAL A 261 -15.27 4.31 1.10
CA VAL A 261 -15.53 3.09 1.88
C VAL A 261 -15.12 3.35 3.32
N ASN A 262 -16.09 3.35 4.22
CA ASN A 262 -15.89 3.56 5.64
C ASN A 262 -16.31 2.28 6.37
N MET A 263 -15.36 1.49 6.87
CA MET A 263 -15.65 0.22 7.54
C MET A 263 -14.84 0.05 8.81
N VAL A 264 -15.50 -0.38 9.89
CA VAL A 264 -14.84 -0.77 11.14
C VAL A 264 -14.77 -2.28 11.20
N MET A 265 -13.56 -2.81 11.32
CA MET A 265 -13.29 -4.21 11.61
C MET A 265 -12.99 -4.38 13.09
N THR A 266 -13.93 -4.95 13.83
CA THR A 266 -13.75 -5.32 15.24
C THR A 266 -13.26 -6.75 15.33
N VAL A 267 -12.07 -6.95 15.89
CA VAL A 267 -11.45 -8.26 16.05
C VAL A 267 -11.44 -8.64 17.52
N ASN A 268 -11.99 -9.82 17.85
CA ASN A 268 -11.87 -10.39 19.19
C ASN A 268 -11.02 -11.67 19.14
N PRO A 269 -9.75 -11.62 19.60
CA PRO A 269 -8.85 -12.77 19.54
C PRO A 269 -9.24 -13.89 20.52
N GLN A 270 -10.03 -13.60 21.55
CA GLN A 270 -10.45 -14.60 22.55
C GLN A 270 -11.58 -15.48 22.01
N THR A 271 -12.59 -14.86 21.38
CA THR A 271 -13.72 -15.57 20.77
C THR A 271 -13.45 -16.00 19.34
N LYS A 272 -12.36 -15.51 18.72
CA LYS A 272 -11.98 -15.73 17.31
C LYS A 272 -13.06 -15.26 16.35
N THR A 273 -13.67 -14.12 16.66
CA THR A 273 -14.72 -13.51 15.85
C THR A 273 -14.26 -12.18 15.29
N ILE A 274 -14.64 -11.90 14.06
CA ILE A 274 -14.46 -10.61 13.39
C ILE A 274 -15.83 -10.08 13.02
N LEU A 275 -16.11 -8.83 13.34
CA LEU A 275 -17.30 -8.10 12.90
C LEU A 275 -16.87 -6.99 11.94
N LEU A 276 -17.46 -6.96 10.75
CA LEU A 276 -17.30 -5.89 9.78
C LEU A 276 -18.54 -4.99 9.82
N THR A 277 -18.36 -3.74 10.23
CA THR A 277 -19.42 -2.73 10.33
C THR A 277 -19.14 -1.65 9.30
N SER A 278 -19.95 -1.60 8.25
CA SER A 278 -19.84 -0.55 7.22
C SER A 278 -20.69 0.65 7.57
N ILE A 279 -20.16 1.85 7.36
CA ILE A 279 -20.86 3.11 7.57
C ILE A 279 -21.07 3.76 6.19
N PRO A 280 -22.30 4.11 5.80
CA PRO A 280 -22.53 4.77 4.52
C PRO A 280 -21.76 6.08 4.42
N ARG A 281 -21.14 6.32 3.26
CA ARG A 281 -20.32 7.53 3.03
C ARG A 281 -21.11 8.84 3.19
N ASP A 282 -22.40 8.81 2.83
CA ASP A 282 -23.31 9.97 2.88
C ASP A 282 -24.03 10.06 4.24
N TYR A 283 -23.62 9.28 5.24
CA TYR A 283 -24.22 9.34 6.57
C TYR A 283 -23.93 10.69 7.22
N TYR A 284 -24.98 11.36 7.72
CA TYR A 284 -24.88 12.71 8.27
C TYR A 284 -24.43 12.66 9.73
N VAL A 285 -23.18 13.08 9.98
CA VAL A 285 -22.45 12.93 11.23
C VAL A 285 -21.97 14.28 11.75
N ASP A 286 -21.73 14.36 13.07
CA ASP A 286 -21.03 15.48 13.69
C ASP A 286 -19.52 15.27 13.46
N LEU A 287 -18.87 16.18 12.73
CA LEU A 287 -17.42 16.16 12.51
C LEU A 287 -16.68 16.50 13.81
N ALA A 288 -15.82 15.59 14.26
CA ALA A 288 -15.23 15.60 15.60
C ALA A 288 -14.47 16.90 15.93
N THR A 289 -13.62 17.41 15.04
CA THR A 289 -12.83 18.62 15.31
C THR A 289 -13.40 19.89 14.69
N LYS A 290 -14.39 19.75 13.80
CA LYS A 290 -14.95 20.90 13.06
C LYS A 290 -16.21 21.48 13.70
N GLY A 291 -16.87 20.75 14.60
CA GLY A 291 -18.07 21.23 15.29
C GLY A 291 -19.24 21.51 14.34
N ALA A 292 -19.24 20.88 13.16
CA ALA A 292 -20.23 21.03 12.11
C ALA A 292 -20.73 19.65 11.69
N LYS A 293 -21.97 19.61 11.18
CA LYS A 293 -22.52 18.37 10.62
C LYS A 293 -22.28 18.29 9.14
N ASP A 294 -21.81 17.14 8.69
CA ASP A 294 -21.59 16.86 7.28
C ASP A 294 -21.70 15.36 6.99
N LYS A 295 -21.56 14.97 5.72
CA LYS A 295 -21.42 13.58 5.30
C LYS A 295 -20.09 13.01 5.80
N LEU A 296 -20.10 11.75 6.25
CA LEU A 296 -18.90 11.08 6.73
C LEU A 296 -17.74 11.12 5.70
N THR A 297 -18.02 10.99 4.40
CA THR A 297 -16.98 11.02 3.35
C THR A 297 -16.17 12.33 3.33
N HIS A 298 -16.77 13.45 3.74
CA HIS A 298 -16.11 14.75 3.82
C HIS A 298 -15.10 14.84 4.98
N SER A 299 -15.25 14.02 6.02
CA SER A 299 -14.23 13.95 7.08
C SER A 299 -12.84 13.55 6.56
N GLY A 300 -12.79 12.78 5.46
CA GLY A 300 -11.54 12.40 4.79
C GLY A 300 -10.78 13.58 4.19
N LEU A 301 -11.47 14.70 3.86
CA LEU A 301 -10.85 15.93 3.35
C LEU A 301 -9.95 16.59 4.41
N TYR A 302 -10.25 16.37 5.68
CA TYR A 302 -9.47 16.89 6.81
C TYR A 302 -8.42 15.90 7.32
N GLY A 303 -8.24 14.78 6.61
CA GLY A 303 -7.30 13.72 6.97
C GLY A 303 -7.94 12.56 7.73
N ILE A 304 -7.19 11.46 7.85
CA ILE A 304 -7.70 10.22 8.45
C ILE A 304 -8.05 10.37 9.93
N ASP A 305 -7.39 11.27 10.65
CA ASP A 305 -7.61 11.48 12.09
C ASP A 305 -8.97 12.10 12.37
N GLU A 306 -9.43 13.03 11.52
CA GLU A 306 -10.79 13.57 11.62
C GLU A 306 -11.81 12.46 11.36
N THR A 307 -11.54 11.61 10.36
CA THR A 307 -12.42 10.49 10.01
C THR A 307 -12.52 9.49 11.15
N THR A 308 -11.40 9.08 11.74
CA THR A 308 -11.39 8.10 12.84
C THR A 308 -12.03 8.69 14.09
N ALA A 309 -11.71 9.93 14.47
CA ALA A 309 -12.34 10.59 15.62
C ALA A 309 -13.86 10.73 15.44
N THR A 310 -14.32 11.10 14.24
CA THR A 310 -15.75 11.17 13.91
C THR A 310 -16.44 9.82 14.05
N VAL A 311 -15.77 8.73 13.66
CA VAL A 311 -16.29 7.36 13.80
C VAL A 311 -16.27 6.88 15.26
N GLU A 312 -15.23 7.24 16.03
CA GLU A 312 -15.15 6.97 17.47
C GLU A 312 -16.33 7.62 18.21
N ASP A 313 -16.59 8.90 17.95
CA ASP A 313 -17.70 9.65 18.53
C ASP A 313 -19.07 9.10 18.10
N LEU A 314 -19.21 8.75 16.82
CA LEU A 314 -20.45 8.20 16.28
C LEU A 314 -20.83 6.85 16.93
N LEU A 315 -19.85 5.96 17.12
CA LEU A 315 -20.09 4.59 17.56
C LEU A 315 -19.84 4.38 19.06
N GLY A 316 -19.20 5.34 19.75
CA GLY A 316 -18.80 5.22 21.14
C GLY A 316 -17.75 4.14 21.37
N ILE A 317 -16.80 4.00 20.43
CA ILE A 317 -15.72 3.00 20.46
C ILE A 317 -14.36 3.67 20.29
N ASP A 318 -13.29 2.95 20.64
CA ASP A 318 -11.92 3.35 20.32
C ASP A 318 -11.47 2.68 19.02
N ILE A 319 -10.92 3.45 18.08
CA ILE A 319 -10.24 2.97 16.88
C ILE A 319 -8.75 2.81 17.20
N ASN A 320 -8.26 1.56 17.21
CA ASN A 320 -6.88 1.26 17.59
C ASN A 320 -5.91 1.42 16.42
N TYR A 321 -6.36 1.11 15.20
CA TYR A 321 -5.55 1.14 13.99
C TYR A 321 -6.42 1.61 12.82
N TYR A 322 -5.78 2.09 11.76
CA TYR A 322 -6.45 2.31 10.49
C TYR A 322 -5.63 1.75 9.33
N VAL A 323 -6.29 1.49 8.21
CA VAL A 323 -5.66 1.14 6.93
C VAL A 323 -6.34 1.96 5.83
N LYS A 324 -5.54 2.68 5.04
CA LYS A 324 -5.99 3.32 3.80
C LYS A 324 -5.78 2.36 2.63
N VAL A 325 -6.81 2.15 1.83
CA VAL A 325 -6.75 1.30 0.63
C VAL A 325 -7.30 2.05 -0.57
N ASN A 326 -6.64 1.93 -1.71
CA ASN A 326 -7.21 2.38 -2.98
C ASN A 326 -7.32 1.18 -3.94
N PHE A 327 -7.72 1.42 -5.18
CA PHE A 327 -7.89 0.35 -6.15
C PHE A 327 -6.59 -0.41 -6.44
N THR A 328 -5.49 0.33 -6.54
CA THR A 328 -4.16 -0.27 -6.74
C THR A 328 -3.75 -1.13 -5.54
N THR A 329 -4.11 -0.73 -4.32
CA THR A 329 -3.85 -1.51 -3.09
C THR A 329 -4.58 -2.84 -3.12
N VAL A 330 -5.88 -2.83 -3.43
CA VAL A 330 -6.71 -4.04 -3.45
C VAL A 330 -6.19 -5.04 -4.48
N VAL A 331 -5.95 -4.60 -5.72
CA VAL A 331 -5.45 -5.45 -6.80
C VAL A 331 -4.11 -6.09 -6.41
N LYS A 332 -3.14 -5.27 -5.98
CA LYS A 332 -1.81 -5.75 -5.59
C LYS A 332 -1.85 -6.71 -4.42
N LEU A 333 -2.67 -6.43 -3.40
CA LEU A 333 -2.79 -7.29 -2.23
C LEU A 333 -3.33 -8.68 -2.64
N VAL A 334 -4.42 -8.72 -3.40
CA VAL A 334 -5.03 -9.98 -3.84
C VAL A 334 -4.09 -10.76 -4.77
N ASP A 335 -3.42 -10.09 -5.70
CA ASP A 335 -2.45 -10.74 -6.60
C ASP A 335 -1.23 -11.27 -5.84
N THR A 336 -0.76 -10.55 -4.82
CA THR A 336 0.35 -10.99 -3.95
C THR A 336 -0.02 -12.23 -3.16
N LEU A 337 -1.27 -12.32 -2.72
CA LEU A 337 -1.81 -13.53 -2.09
C LEU A 337 -2.03 -14.69 -3.09
N GLY A 338 -1.86 -14.44 -4.39
CA GLY A 338 -2.14 -15.41 -5.43
C GLY A 338 -3.64 -15.71 -5.51
N GLY A 339 -4.46 -14.66 -5.52
CA GLY A 339 -5.91 -14.72 -5.62
C GLY A 339 -6.63 -15.06 -4.31
N ILE A 340 -7.93 -14.73 -4.28
CA ILE A 340 -8.83 -15.00 -3.14
C ILE A 340 -10.06 -15.76 -3.60
N THR A 341 -10.72 -16.44 -2.67
CA THR A 341 -12.02 -17.07 -2.90
C THR A 341 -13.09 -16.25 -2.18
N VAL A 342 -14.17 -15.90 -2.88
CA VAL A 342 -15.34 -15.21 -2.32
C VAL A 342 -16.61 -16.01 -2.60
N ASN A 343 -17.63 -15.81 -1.78
CA ASN A 343 -18.96 -16.35 -2.03
C ASN A 343 -19.87 -15.21 -2.51
N SER A 344 -20.45 -15.34 -3.70
CA SER A 344 -21.33 -14.34 -4.31
C SER A 344 -22.79 -14.72 -4.11
N ASP A 345 -23.62 -13.77 -3.70
CA ASP A 345 -25.07 -13.96 -3.60
C ASP A 345 -25.74 -14.09 -4.97
N TYR A 346 -25.15 -13.50 -6.01
CA TYR A 346 -25.73 -13.40 -7.36
C TYR A 346 -24.75 -13.77 -8.45
N SER A 347 -25.29 -14.18 -9.60
CA SER A 347 -24.53 -14.22 -10.86
C SER A 347 -24.62 -12.86 -11.56
N PHE A 348 -23.49 -12.26 -11.89
CA PHE A 348 -23.43 -10.94 -12.55
C PHE A 348 -22.12 -10.76 -13.33
N SER A 349 -22.03 -9.70 -14.13
CA SER A 349 -20.81 -9.32 -14.81
C SER A 349 -20.43 -7.90 -14.45
N ALA A 350 -19.14 -7.62 -14.31
CA ALA A 350 -18.63 -6.28 -14.01
C ALA A 350 -17.41 -5.97 -14.87
N LYS A 351 -17.25 -4.70 -15.23
CA LYS A 351 -16.10 -4.23 -16.01
C LYS A 351 -14.94 -3.88 -15.06
N GLY A 352 -13.77 -4.45 -15.33
CA GLY A 352 -12.53 -4.11 -14.65
C GLY A 352 -11.95 -2.78 -15.12
N LEU A 353 -11.00 -2.26 -14.34
CA LEU A 353 -10.24 -1.07 -14.74
C LEU A 353 -9.24 -1.36 -15.86
N ASP A 354 -8.86 -2.63 -16.02
CA ASP A 354 -8.08 -3.13 -17.16
C ASP A 354 -8.89 -3.20 -18.48
N GLY A 355 -10.17 -2.82 -18.44
CA GLY A 355 -11.08 -2.82 -19.59
C GLY A 355 -11.73 -4.17 -19.88
N GLN A 356 -11.35 -5.24 -19.17
CA GLN A 356 -11.96 -6.57 -19.34
C GLN A 356 -13.31 -6.65 -18.62
N THR A 357 -14.16 -7.58 -19.07
CA THR A 357 -15.41 -7.89 -18.38
C THR A 357 -15.26 -9.21 -17.64
N TYR A 358 -15.44 -9.17 -16.33
CA TYR A 358 -15.44 -10.34 -15.46
C TYR A 358 -16.86 -10.84 -15.28
N SER A 359 -17.03 -12.15 -15.18
CA SER A 359 -18.32 -12.77 -14.90
C SER A 359 -18.19 -13.62 -13.64
N PHE A 360 -19.17 -13.46 -12.76
CA PHE A 360 -19.25 -14.12 -11.47
C PHE A 360 -20.52 -14.95 -11.41
N THR A 361 -20.43 -16.10 -10.78
CA THR A 361 -21.59 -16.98 -10.56
C THR A 361 -22.05 -16.88 -9.11
N ALA A 362 -23.34 -17.05 -8.83
CA ALA A 362 -23.80 -17.26 -7.46
C ALA A 362 -23.06 -18.48 -6.84
N GLY A 363 -22.60 -18.34 -5.60
CA GLY A 363 -21.73 -19.32 -4.94
C GLY A 363 -20.25 -18.93 -4.95
N GLU A 364 -19.39 -19.95 -4.84
CA GLU A 364 -17.94 -19.76 -4.72
C GLU A 364 -17.30 -19.28 -6.03
N ASN A 365 -16.47 -18.23 -5.95
CA ASN A 365 -15.70 -17.70 -7.07
C ASN A 365 -14.25 -17.48 -6.63
N TYR A 366 -13.32 -17.91 -7.49
CA TYR A 366 -11.90 -17.59 -7.34
C TYR A 366 -11.56 -16.34 -8.14
N LEU A 367 -11.02 -15.33 -7.47
CA LEU A 367 -10.79 -13.99 -8.01
C LEU A 367 -9.30 -13.63 -7.99
N SER A 368 -8.79 -13.16 -9.14
CA SER A 368 -7.55 -12.38 -9.21
C SER A 368 -7.77 -10.95 -8.69
N GLY A 369 -6.71 -10.14 -8.60
CA GLY A 369 -6.80 -8.77 -8.09
C GLY A 369 -7.79 -7.89 -8.85
N GLU A 370 -7.69 -7.84 -10.17
CA GLU A 370 -8.63 -7.07 -11.01
C GLU A 370 -10.07 -7.61 -10.93
N ALA A 371 -10.24 -8.94 -10.87
CA ALA A 371 -11.55 -9.55 -10.72
C ALA A 371 -12.17 -9.23 -9.35
N ALA A 372 -11.37 -9.23 -8.27
CA ALA A 372 -11.81 -8.85 -6.93
C ALA A 372 -12.19 -7.37 -6.86
N LEU A 373 -11.42 -6.49 -7.51
CA LEU A 373 -11.76 -5.09 -7.62
C LEU A 373 -13.09 -4.90 -8.37
N ALA A 374 -13.24 -5.50 -9.56
CA ALA A 374 -14.47 -5.43 -10.34
C ALA A 374 -15.69 -5.94 -9.56
N PHE A 375 -15.54 -7.07 -8.85
CA PHE A 375 -16.57 -7.64 -7.97
C PHE A 375 -17.02 -6.67 -6.87
N SER A 376 -16.08 -5.97 -6.25
CA SER A 376 -16.33 -5.05 -5.13
C SER A 376 -16.87 -3.66 -5.52
N ARG A 377 -16.77 -3.29 -6.81
CA ARG A 377 -17.20 -1.97 -7.32
C ARG A 377 -18.59 -1.98 -7.96
N GLU A 378 -19.04 -3.15 -8.42
CA GLU A 378 -20.33 -3.26 -9.09
C GLU A 378 -21.50 -2.94 -8.14
N ARG A 379 -22.43 -2.12 -8.62
CA ARG A 379 -23.65 -1.73 -7.88
C ARG A 379 -24.92 -1.73 -8.73
N TYR A 380 -24.82 -1.49 -10.03
CA TYR A 380 -25.98 -1.28 -10.89
C TYR A 380 -26.67 -2.58 -11.29
N SER A 381 -25.94 -3.69 -11.20
CA SER A 381 -26.46 -5.03 -11.43
C SER A 381 -27.42 -5.52 -10.33
N PHE A 382 -27.53 -4.81 -9.21
CA PHE A 382 -28.28 -5.25 -8.03
C PHE A 382 -29.46 -4.34 -7.69
N ALA A 383 -30.60 -4.94 -7.33
CA ALA A 383 -31.76 -4.19 -6.86
C ALA A 383 -31.48 -3.44 -5.54
N GLU A 384 -30.63 -4.02 -4.67
CA GLU A 384 -30.19 -3.38 -3.42
C GLU A 384 -29.09 -2.32 -3.64
N GLY A 385 -28.62 -2.15 -4.89
CA GLY A 385 -27.65 -1.14 -5.28
C GLY A 385 -26.39 -1.14 -4.42
N ASP A 386 -26.18 -0.04 -3.71
CA ASP A 386 -25.00 0.18 -2.88
C ASP A 386 -24.87 -0.80 -1.71
N ASN A 387 -25.99 -1.23 -1.13
CA ASN A 387 -25.97 -2.18 -0.01
C ASN A 387 -25.37 -3.52 -0.43
N GLN A 388 -25.64 -3.98 -1.66
CA GLN A 388 -25.00 -5.19 -2.17
C GLN A 388 -23.51 -4.95 -2.49
N ARG A 389 -23.16 -3.77 -3.00
CA ARG A 389 -21.75 -3.40 -3.19
C ARG A 389 -20.97 -3.49 -1.88
N VAL A 390 -21.53 -3.00 -0.78
CA VAL A 390 -20.94 -3.10 0.56
C VAL A 390 -20.79 -4.57 1.01
N LYS A 391 -21.80 -5.42 0.79
CA LYS A 391 -21.68 -6.87 1.07
C LYS A 391 -20.55 -7.51 0.24
N ASN A 392 -20.43 -7.13 -1.03
CA ASN A 392 -19.37 -7.63 -1.90
C ASN A 392 -17.98 -7.18 -1.43
N GLN A 393 -17.83 -5.95 -0.93
CA GLN A 393 -16.59 -5.45 -0.31
C GLN A 393 -16.25 -6.26 0.95
N GLN A 394 -17.24 -6.53 1.82
CA GLN A 394 -17.06 -7.38 3.00
C GLN A 394 -16.67 -8.82 2.61
N ALA A 395 -17.23 -9.36 1.52
CA ALA A 395 -16.87 -10.68 1.00
C ALA A 395 -15.42 -10.72 0.50
N VAL A 396 -14.94 -9.66 -0.17
CA VAL A 396 -13.53 -9.53 -0.58
C VAL A 396 -12.60 -9.46 0.64
N ILE A 397 -12.92 -8.63 1.64
CA ILE A 397 -12.15 -8.55 2.90
C ILE A 397 -12.11 -9.92 3.59
N THR A 398 -13.24 -10.61 3.66
CA THR A 398 -13.34 -11.95 4.23
C THR A 398 -12.48 -12.94 3.45
N GLY A 399 -12.49 -12.90 2.12
CA GLY A 399 -11.65 -13.71 1.25
C GLY A 399 -10.15 -13.48 1.49
N ILE A 400 -9.75 -12.21 1.65
CA ILE A 400 -8.38 -11.82 2.00
C ILE A 400 -7.99 -12.38 3.36
N ILE A 401 -8.82 -12.19 4.39
CA ILE A 401 -8.56 -12.71 5.75
C ILE A 401 -8.41 -14.23 5.71
N ASN A 402 -9.35 -14.94 5.08
CA ASN A 402 -9.30 -16.39 4.94
C ASN A 402 -8.00 -16.85 4.27
N LYS A 403 -7.60 -16.18 3.19
CA LYS A 403 -6.36 -16.49 2.48
C LYS A 403 -5.12 -16.28 3.34
N CYS A 404 -5.06 -15.19 4.11
CA CYS A 404 -3.99 -14.91 5.05
C CYS A 404 -3.92 -15.92 6.21
N THR A 405 -5.07 -16.42 6.68
CA THR A 405 -5.14 -17.35 7.83
C THR A 405 -5.08 -18.83 7.48
N SER A 406 -5.25 -19.18 6.20
CA SER A 406 -5.23 -20.58 5.72
C SER A 406 -3.83 -21.06 5.30
N SER A 407 -2.83 -20.19 5.34
CA SER A 407 -1.45 -20.47 4.92
C SER A 407 -0.57 -21.04 6.04
#